data_AF-A0A3N6A902-F1
#
_entry.id   AF-A0A3N6A902-F1
#
_cell.length_a   1.000
_cell.length_b   1.000
_cell.length_c   1.000
_cell.angle_alpha   90.00
_cell.angle_beta   90.00
_cell.angle_gamma   90.00
#
_symmetry.space_group_name_H-M   'P 1'
#
loop_
_entity.id
_entity.type
_entity.pdbx_description
1 polymer ?
#
loop_
_entity_poly.entity_id
_entity_poly.type
_entity_poly.pdbx_seq_one_letter_code
_entity_poly.pdbx_strand_id
1 'polypeptide(L)' 'DIFKENPEDGKSSLHEEFRPGTDLGKGVVSDDHTACTEEAAAACPVQIITVEA' A
#
# COMPACT_ATOMS: atom_id res chain seq x y z
N ASP A 1 3.25 9.73 3.67
CA ASP A 1 3.61 8.51 2.94
C ASP A 1 3.00 7.33 3.71
N ILE A 2 2.22 6.49 3.04
CA ILE A 2 1.46 5.38 3.67
C ILE A 2 2.19 4.04 3.55
N PHE A 3 3.32 4.01 2.83
CA PHE A 3 4.15 2.84 2.64
C PHE A 3 5.46 3.03 3.41
N LYS A 4 5.89 1.99 4.13
CA LYS A 4 7.23 1.88 4.72
C LYS A 4 8.07 0.94 3.88
N GLU A 5 9.29 1.35 3.60
CA GLU A 5 10.30 0.44 3.05
C GLU A 5 10.84 -0.45 4.17
N ASN A 6 10.85 -1.77 3.92
CA ASN A 6 11.40 -2.74 4.85
C ASN A 6 12.91 -2.87 4.59
N PRO A 7 13.78 -2.50 5.54
CA PRO A 7 15.23 -2.46 5.31
C PRO A 7 15.88 -3.84 5.08
N GLU A 8 15.16 -4.92 5.42
CA GLU A 8 15.66 -6.29 5.28
C GLU A 8 15.55 -6.84 3.85
N ASP A 9 14.58 -6.35 3.06
CA ASP A 9 14.27 -6.88 1.72
C ASP A 9 14.11 -5.77 0.67
N GLY A 10 14.20 -4.50 1.08
CA GLY A 10 14.05 -3.32 0.21
C GLY A 10 12.64 -3.16 -0.36
N LYS A 11 11.66 -3.92 0.14
CA LYS A 11 10.27 -3.86 -0.33
C LYS A 11 9.46 -2.87 0.47
N SER A 12 8.65 -2.09 -0.25
CA SER A 12 7.65 -1.22 0.36
C SER A 12 6.44 -2.03 0.83
N SER A 13 5.84 -1.63 1.95
CA SER A 13 4.68 -2.27 2.56
C SER A 13 3.83 -1.22 3.27
N LEU A 14 2.51 -1.40 3.31
CA LEU A 14 1.63 -0.47 4.01
C LEU A 14 2.02 -0.34 5.50
N HIS A 15 1.91 0.86 6.08
CA HIS A 15 1.98 1.01 7.54
C HIS A 15 0.86 0.23 8.23
N GLU A 16 1.13 -0.26 9.44
CA GLU A 16 0.17 -1.07 10.20
C GLU A 16 -1.10 -0.30 10.56
N GLU A 17 -1.00 1.02 10.74
CA GLU A 17 -2.14 1.91 11.02
C GLU A 17 -3.20 1.92 9.91
N PHE A 18 -2.79 1.65 8.67
CA PHE A 18 -3.69 1.60 7.51
C PHE A 18 -4.17 0.18 7.20
N ARG A 19 -3.81 -0.83 8.01
CA ARG A 19 -4.27 -2.21 7.81
C ARG A 19 -5.53 -2.46 8.65
N PRO A 20 -6.64 -2.89 8.04
CA PRO A 20 -7.81 -3.29 8.80
C PRO A 20 -7.53 -4.63 9.50
N GLY A 21 -7.14 -4.56 10.79
CA GLY A 21 -6.85 -5.74 11.60
C GLY A 21 -5.49 -6.36 11.31
N THR A 22 -5.44 -7.68 11.08
CA THR A 22 -4.19 -8.44 10.86
C THR A 22 -3.98 -8.86 9.41
N ASP A 23 -4.83 -8.39 8.49
CA ASP A 23 -4.73 -8.76 7.08
C ASP A 23 -3.62 -7.98 6.37
N LEU A 24 -2.57 -8.68 5.95
CA LEU A 24 -1.43 -8.06 5.25
C LEU A 24 -1.72 -7.75 3.78
N GLY A 25 -2.80 -8.31 3.22
CA GLY A 25 -3.20 -8.11 1.83
C GLY A 25 -4.17 -6.94 1.63
N LYS A 26 -4.62 -6.29 2.71
CA LYS A 26 -5.58 -5.20 2.65
C LYS A 26 -5.09 -3.94 3.34
N GLY A 27 -5.46 -2.81 2.75
CA GLY A 27 -5.23 -1.48 3.29
C GLY A 27 -6.48 -0.64 3.17
N VAL A 28 -6.72 0.24 4.14
CA VAL A 28 -7.76 1.26 4.09
C VAL A 28 -7.11 2.60 4.34
N VAL A 29 -7.26 3.51 3.40
CA VAL A 29 -6.73 4.87 3.46
C VAL A 29 -7.83 5.86 3.10
N SER A 30 -7.69 7.10 3.57
CA SER A 30 -8.59 8.18 3.18
C SER A 30 -8.31 8.68 1.77
N ASP A 31 -9.25 9.40 1.16
CA ASP A 31 -9.13 9.95 -0.21
C ASP A 31 -7.87 10.79 -0.44
N ASP A 32 -7.34 11.42 0.61
CA ASP A 32 -6.10 12.21 0.56
C ASP A 32 -4.87 11.36 0.17
N HIS A 33 -4.97 10.03 0.29
CA HIS A 33 -3.91 9.07 -0.02
C HIS A 33 -4.18 8.25 -1.29
N THR A 34 -5.27 8.53 -2.02
CA THR A 34 -5.63 7.83 -3.26
C THR A 34 -4.54 7.97 -4.33
N ALA A 35 -4.00 9.17 -4.54
CA ALA A 35 -2.92 9.35 -5.52
C ALA A 35 -1.70 8.47 -5.20
N CYS A 36 -1.35 8.35 -3.91
CA CYS A 36 -0.22 7.52 -3.47
C CYS A 36 -0.48 6.03 -3.68
N THR A 37 -1.71 5.54 -3.42
CA THR A 37 -2.06 4.13 -3.69
C THR A 37 -2.13 3.82 -5.17
N GLU A 38 -2.63 4.75 -6.00
CA GLU A 38 -2.68 4.60 -7.45
C GLU A 38 -1.29 4.58 -8.08
N GLU A 39 -0.39 5.47 -7.66
CA GLU A 39 1.00 5.49 -8.12
C GLU A 39 1.73 4.21 -7.73
N ALA A 40 1.54 3.72 -6.48
CA ALA A 40 2.13 2.47 -6.03
C ALA A 40 1.60 1.26 -6.82
N ALA A 41 0.31 1.24 -7.15
CA ALA A 41 -0.30 0.22 -7.99
C ALA A 41 0.24 0.26 -9.43
N ALA A 42 0.40 1.45 -10.01
CA ALA A 42 0.95 1.63 -11.35
C ALA A 42 2.45 1.26 -11.43
N ALA A 43 3.20 1.52 -10.36
CA ALA A 43 4.62 1.18 -10.26
C ALA A 43 4.87 -0.33 -10.06
N CYS A 44 3.87 -1.11 -9.65
CA CYS A 44 3.99 -2.55 -9.53
C CYS A 44 3.86 -3.22 -10.91
N PRO A 45 4.95 -3.72 -11.52
CA PRO A 45 4.94 -4.29 -12.89
C PRO A 45 4.09 -5.56 -13.02
N VAL A 46 3.66 -6.13 -11.89
CA VAL A 46 2.91 -7.38 -11.77
C VAL A 46 1.45 -7.18 -11.34
N GLN A 47 0.97 -5.92 -11.24
CA GLN A 47 -0.42 -5.58 -10.89
C GLN A 47 -0.94 -6.27 -9.61
N ILE A 48 -0.06 -6.51 -8.63
CA ILE A 48 -0.43 -7.17 -7.36
C ILE A 48 -1.26 -6.27 -6.46
N ILE A 49 -1.07 -4.94 -6.56
CA ILE A 49 -1.81 -3.96 -5.77
C ILE A 49 -3.03 -3.52 -6.58
N THR A 50 -4.23 -3.77 -6.05
CA THR A 50 -5.50 -3.33 -6.61
C THR A 50 -6.06 -2.21 -5.73
N VAL A 51 -6.45 -1.09 -6.34
CA VAL A 51 -7.15 -0.01 -5.66
C VAL A 51 -8.63 -0.15 -5.97
N GLU A 52 -9.44 -0.33 -4.93
CA GLU A 52 -10.90 -0.35 -5.01
C GLU A 52 -11.42 0.99 -4.46
N ALA A 53 -12.29 1.66 -5.22
CA ALA A 53 -12.92 2.94 -4.86
C ALA A 53 -14.39 2.75 -4.47
#